data_AF-A0A433CNJ0-F1
#
_entry.id   AF-A0A433CNJ0-F1
#
_cell.length_a   1.000
_cell.length_b   1.000
_cell.length_c   1.000
_cell.angle_alpha   90.00
_cell.angle_beta   90.00
_cell.angle_gamma   90.00
#
_symmetry.space_group_name_H-M   'P 1'
#
loop_
_entity.id
_entity.type
_entity.pdbx_description
1 polymer ?
#
loop_
_entity_poly.entity_id
_entity_poly.type
_entity_poly.pdbx_seq_one_letter_code
_entity_poly.pdbx_strand_id
1 'polypeptide(L)'
;MQEYQRKSLEPVESHPMLDLLLKPQQGMNATLLDQNMLGFYCLLGNSYLNKITVAGDKYNTIGELQVLPAYLVKIIFGDSKNIVKAYTIDSWNDARYDFEPENVYHFKTFNPDYGVGQWMYGAAPSLSNVLTKSNKSYEAAVSLISNLGAMGLLSVG
;
A
#
# COMPACT_ATOMS: atom_id res chain seq x y z
N MET A 1 -12.84 -38.76 -5.12
CA MET A 1 -11.53 -38.08 -4.91
C MET A 1 -10.92 -37.53 -6.20
N GLN A 2 -11.05 -38.19 -7.38
CA GLN A 2 -10.43 -37.73 -8.65
C GLN A 2 -11.09 -36.51 -9.32
N GLU A 3 -12.40 -36.28 -9.15
CA GLU A 3 -13.10 -35.20 -9.87
C GLU A 3 -12.75 -33.79 -9.38
N TYR A 4 -12.60 -33.59 -8.06
CA TYR A 4 -12.20 -32.32 -7.48
C TYR A 4 -10.73 -31.97 -7.78
N GLN A 5 -9.85 -32.96 -7.89
CA GLN A 5 -8.45 -32.77 -8.32
C GLN A 5 -8.35 -32.39 -9.80
N ARG A 6 -9.25 -32.88 -10.65
CA ARG A 6 -9.33 -32.48 -12.05
C ARG A 6 -9.90 -31.06 -12.18
N LYS A 7 -10.98 -30.75 -11.46
CA LYS A 7 -11.57 -29.40 -11.40
C LYS A 7 -10.63 -28.35 -10.79
N SER A 8 -9.69 -28.73 -9.92
CA SER A 8 -8.69 -27.79 -9.40
C SER A 8 -7.58 -27.45 -10.39
N LEU A 9 -7.43 -28.22 -11.47
CA LEU A 9 -6.43 -28.00 -12.52
C LEU A 9 -7.00 -27.22 -13.72
N GLU A 10 -8.32 -27.11 -13.81
CA GLU A 10 -9.00 -26.30 -14.84
C GLU A 10 -9.06 -24.84 -14.36
N PRO A 11 -8.68 -23.86 -15.21
CA PRO A 11 -8.76 -22.46 -14.85
C PRO A 11 -10.21 -22.08 -14.53
N VAL A 12 -10.41 -21.40 -13.41
CA VAL A 12 -11.74 -20.90 -13.03
C VAL A 12 -12.06 -19.70 -13.92
N GLU A 13 -12.87 -19.93 -14.95
CA GLU A 13 -13.22 -18.87 -15.93
C GLU A 13 -14.20 -17.84 -15.37
N SER A 14 -15.03 -18.22 -14.39
CA SER A 14 -16.03 -17.33 -13.79
C SER A 14 -16.19 -17.61 -12.30
N HIS A 15 -16.00 -16.58 -11.46
CA HIS A 15 -16.25 -16.65 -10.03
C HIS A 15 -16.57 -15.24 -9.51
N PRO A 16 -17.52 -15.05 -8.57
CA PRO A 16 -17.90 -13.73 -8.07
C PRO A 16 -16.72 -12.91 -7.52
N MET A 17 -15.71 -13.59 -6.95
CA MET A 17 -14.47 -12.96 -6.51
C MET A 17 -13.66 -12.36 -7.67
N LEU A 18 -13.64 -13.00 -8.85
CA LEU A 18 -12.95 -12.46 -10.01
C LEU A 18 -13.64 -11.18 -10.50
N ASP A 19 -14.97 -11.18 -10.50
CA ASP A 19 -15.76 -9.98 -10.84
C ASP A 19 -15.50 -8.84 -9.84
N LEU A 20 -15.41 -9.17 -8.55
CA LEU A 20 -15.06 -8.23 -7.50
C LEU A 20 -13.63 -7.70 -7.65
N LEU A 21 -12.65 -8.52 -7.99
CA LEU A 21 -11.28 -8.06 -8.24
C LEU A 21 -11.20 -7.16 -9.49
N LEU A 22 -12.03 -7.42 -10.50
CA LEU A 22 -12.11 -6.59 -11.70
C LEU A 22 -12.75 -5.22 -11.42
N LYS A 23 -13.78 -5.21 -10.55
CA LYS A 23 -14.52 -4.01 -10.16
C LYS A 23 -14.71 -3.96 -8.62
N PRO A 24 -13.66 -3.58 -7.88
CA PRO A 24 -13.62 -3.68 -6.42
C PRO A 24 -14.55 -2.72 -5.68
N GLN A 25 -14.80 -1.54 -6.23
CA GLN A 25 -15.74 -0.56 -5.70
C GLN A 25 -16.24 0.34 -6.84
N GLN A 26 -17.27 1.13 -6.59
CA GLN A 26 -17.74 2.10 -7.58
C GLN A 26 -16.63 3.10 -7.95
N GLY A 27 -16.33 3.22 -9.24
CA GLY A 27 -15.31 4.14 -9.75
C GLY A 27 -13.87 3.64 -9.66
N MET A 28 -13.63 2.41 -9.19
CA MET A 28 -12.31 1.77 -9.19
C MET A 28 -12.30 0.53 -10.08
N ASN A 29 -11.23 0.34 -10.84
CA ASN A 29 -10.98 -0.86 -11.64
C ASN A 29 -9.82 -1.68 -11.03
N ALA A 30 -9.63 -2.90 -11.53
CA ALA A 30 -8.54 -3.79 -11.10
C ALA A 30 -7.15 -3.12 -11.17
N THR A 31 -6.87 -2.41 -12.26
CA THR A 31 -5.56 -1.75 -12.45
C THR A 31 -5.29 -0.70 -11.38
N LEU A 32 -6.29 0.11 -11.02
CA LEU A 32 -6.14 1.12 -9.99
C LEU A 32 -6.05 0.50 -8.59
N LEU A 33 -6.75 -0.62 -8.34
CA LEU A 33 -6.58 -1.43 -7.13
C LEU A 33 -5.12 -1.87 -6.99
N ASP A 34 -4.58 -2.53 -8.01
CA ASP A 34 -3.22 -3.04 -8.03
C ASP A 34 -2.20 -1.91 -7.87
N GLN A 35 -2.38 -0.81 -8.60
CA GLN A 35 -1.50 0.37 -8.52
C GLN A 35 -1.47 0.97 -7.11
N ASN A 36 -2.63 1.11 -6.46
CA ASN A 36 -2.69 1.66 -5.11
C ASN A 36 -2.08 0.69 -4.10
N MET A 37 -2.42 -0.60 -4.19
CA MET A 37 -1.90 -1.62 -3.29
C MET A 37 -0.38 -1.75 -3.41
N LEU A 38 0.14 -1.89 -4.64
CA LEU A 38 1.57 -1.97 -4.90
C LEU A 38 2.28 -0.65 -4.61
N GLY A 39 1.63 0.49 -4.90
CA GLY A 39 2.16 1.82 -4.61
C GLY A 39 2.46 1.99 -3.13
N PHE A 40 1.48 1.74 -2.26
CA PHE A 40 1.70 1.82 -0.81
C PHE A 40 2.69 0.77 -0.31
N TYR A 41 2.61 -0.46 -0.82
CA TYR A 41 3.55 -1.52 -0.44
C TYR A 41 4.99 -1.16 -0.78
N CYS A 42 5.25 -0.68 -2.01
CA CYS A 42 6.59 -0.32 -2.47
C CYS A 42 7.10 0.99 -1.84
N LEU A 43 6.23 1.96 -1.57
CA LEU A 43 6.66 3.25 -1.03
C LEU A 43 6.84 3.22 0.50
N LEU A 44 5.92 2.58 1.22
CA LEU A 44 5.82 2.64 2.68
C LEU A 44 6.08 1.29 3.36
N GLY A 45 6.26 0.22 2.59
CA GLY A 45 6.37 -1.14 3.11
C GLY A 45 5.06 -1.72 3.65
N ASN A 46 3.95 -0.97 3.54
CA ASN A 46 2.66 -1.30 4.13
C ASN A 46 1.56 -1.02 3.12
N SER A 47 0.64 -1.96 2.97
CA SER A 47 -0.58 -1.77 2.19
C SER A 47 -1.74 -2.48 2.89
N TYR A 48 -2.90 -1.86 2.90
CA TYR A 48 -4.07 -2.32 3.66
C TYR A 48 -5.27 -2.41 2.72
N LEU A 49 -5.87 -3.59 2.65
CA LEU A 49 -7.07 -3.83 1.87
C LEU A 49 -8.22 -4.16 2.82
N ASN A 50 -9.17 -3.23 2.94
CA ASN A 50 -10.38 -3.42 3.71
C ASN A 50 -11.46 -4.08 2.85
N LYS A 51 -12.11 -5.13 3.38
CA LYS A 51 -13.28 -5.73 2.78
C LYS A 51 -14.54 -5.18 3.44
N ILE A 52 -15.52 -4.80 2.63
CA ILE A 52 -16.85 -4.42 3.09
C ILE A 52 -17.82 -5.51 2.67
N THR A 53 -18.54 -6.06 3.64
CA THR A 53 -19.56 -7.07 3.40
C THR A 53 -20.91 -6.41 3.12
N VAL A 54 -21.73 -7.07 2.31
CA VAL A 54 -23.09 -6.59 2.02
C VAL A 54 -23.92 -6.67 3.30
N ALA A 55 -24.43 -5.53 3.75
CA ALA A 55 -25.23 -5.44 4.97
C ALA A 55 -26.50 -6.29 4.86
N GLY A 56 -26.76 -7.12 5.89
CA GLY A 56 -27.95 -7.97 5.95
C GLY A 56 -27.83 -9.30 5.20
N ASP A 57 -26.70 -9.59 4.56
CA ASP A 57 -26.45 -10.91 3.99
C ASP A 57 -26.02 -11.93 5.06
N LYS A 58 -26.69 -13.07 5.08
CA LYS A 58 -26.41 -14.19 6.00
C LYS A 58 -25.03 -14.81 5.73
N TYR A 59 -24.52 -14.67 4.51
CA TYR A 59 -23.28 -15.31 4.08
C TYR A 59 -22.06 -14.39 4.17
N ASN A 60 -22.21 -13.16 4.68
CA ASN A 60 -21.14 -12.15 4.74
C ASN A 60 -20.44 -11.98 3.38
N THR A 61 -21.22 -12.00 2.29
CA THR A 61 -20.69 -11.83 0.94
C THR A 61 -19.95 -10.50 0.85
N ILE A 62 -18.75 -10.52 0.29
CA ILE A 62 -17.94 -9.32 0.11
C ILE A 62 -18.56 -8.50 -1.01
N GLY A 63 -18.98 -7.29 -0.69
CA GLY A 63 -19.56 -6.34 -1.64
C GLY A 63 -18.52 -5.41 -2.25
N GLU A 64 -17.54 -4.98 -1.45
CA GLU A 64 -16.51 -4.04 -1.90
C GLU A 64 -15.13 -4.33 -1.31
N LEU A 65 -14.11 -3.92 -2.05
CA LEU A 65 -12.71 -3.91 -1.64
C LEU A 65 -12.16 -2.49 -1.71
N GLN A 66 -11.66 -1.99 -0.59
CA GLN A 66 -11.17 -0.62 -0.45
C GLN A 66 -9.73 -0.61 0.01
N VAL A 67 -8.85 0.08 -0.72
CA VAL A 67 -7.46 0.26 -0.30
C VAL A 67 -7.42 1.41 0.70
N LEU A 68 -6.94 1.15 1.91
CA LEU A 68 -6.80 2.17 2.93
C LEU A 68 -5.46 2.91 2.74
N PRO A 69 -5.43 4.25 2.86
CA PRO A 69 -4.18 5.01 2.75
C PRO A 69 -3.19 4.64 3.87
N ALA A 70 -2.12 3.93 3.52
CA ALA A 70 -1.23 3.33 4.51
C ALA A 70 -0.51 4.33 5.42
N TYR A 71 -0.37 5.60 5.02
CA TYR A 71 0.20 6.66 5.83
C TYR A 71 -0.75 7.21 6.91
N LEU A 72 -2.06 6.92 6.83
CA LEU A 72 -3.05 7.33 7.84
C LEU A 72 -3.42 6.18 8.78
N VAL A 73 -3.17 4.94 8.39
CA VAL A 73 -3.52 3.76 9.18
C VAL A 73 -2.60 3.63 10.38
N LYS A 74 -3.21 3.58 11.57
CA LYS A 74 -2.56 3.23 12.82
C LYS A 74 -3.05 1.86 13.28
N ILE A 75 -2.11 0.99 13.64
CA ILE A 75 -2.42 -0.32 14.20
C ILE A 75 -2.52 -0.19 15.72
N ILE A 76 -3.65 -0.59 16.28
CA ILE A 76 -3.87 -0.61 17.73
C ILE A 76 -3.43 -1.97 18.26
N PHE A 77 -2.47 -1.94 19.18
CA PHE A 77 -1.97 -3.14 19.84
C PHE A 77 -3.04 -3.75 20.74
N GLY A 78 -3.20 -5.07 20.64
CA GLY A 78 -4.09 -5.82 21.52
C GLY A 78 -3.33 -6.58 22.60
N ASP A 79 -3.66 -7.85 22.78
CA ASP A 79 -3.08 -8.73 23.79
C ASP A 79 -2.27 -9.87 23.14
N SER A 80 -1.77 -10.79 23.96
CA SER A 80 -0.97 -11.92 23.47
C SER A 80 -1.73 -12.89 22.56
N LYS A 81 -3.08 -12.85 22.57
CA LYS A 81 -3.92 -13.67 21.70
C LYS A 81 -4.32 -12.93 20.43
N ASN A 82 -4.65 -11.66 20.55
CA ASN A 82 -5.05 -10.77 19.47
C ASN A 82 -4.04 -9.63 19.39
N ILE A 83 -2.92 -9.91 18.74
CA ILE A 83 -1.79 -8.98 18.61
C ILE A 83 -2.25 -7.65 17.99
N VAL A 84 -3.13 -7.71 17.00
CA VAL A 84 -3.78 -6.56 16.36
C VAL A 84 -5.21 -6.48 16.87
N LYS A 85 -5.55 -5.40 17.57
CA LYS A 85 -6.91 -5.16 18.08
C LYS A 85 -7.79 -4.46 17.06
N ALA A 86 -7.25 -3.48 16.35
CA ALA A 86 -7.96 -2.71 15.34
C ALA A 86 -6.97 -1.97 14.44
N TYR A 87 -7.44 -1.59 13.25
CA TYR A 87 -6.79 -0.58 12.42
C TYR A 87 -7.61 0.70 12.49
N THR A 88 -6.97 1.86 12.56
CA THR A 88 -7.69 3.12 12.77
C THR A 88 -7.19 4.19 11.84
N ILE A 89 -8.10 4.99 11.30
CA ILE A 89 -7.80 6.18 10.51
C ILE A 89 -8.41 7.38 11.22
N ASP A 90 -7.58 8.35 11.54
CA ASP A 90 -8.03 9.66 12.02
C ASP A 90 -8.30 10.55 10.80
N SER A 91 -9.55 10.99 10.65
CA SER A 91 -9.97 11.89 9.58
C SER A 91 -9.81 13.35 9.99
N TRP A 92 -9.84 14.25 9.00
CA TRP A 92 -9.67 15.69 9.17
C TRP A 92 -10.73 16.36 10.06
N ASN A 93 -11.86 15.70 10.28
CA ASN A 93 -13.00 16.18 11.05
C ASN A 93 -13.07 15.60 12.48
N ASP A 94 -11.92 15.17 13.03
CA ASP A 94 -11.81 14.45 14.32
C ASP A 94 -12.64 13.15 14.40
N ALA A 95 -13.18 12.67 13.27
CA ALA A 95 -13.81 11.36 13.21
C ALA A 95 -12.72 10.29 13.15
N ARG A 96 -12.77 9.36 14.11
CA ARG A 96 -11.95 8.17 14.12
C ARG A 96 -12.74 7.02 13.51
N TYR A 97 -12.20 6.47 12.43
CA TYR A 97 -12.73 5.27 11.79
C TYR A 97 -11.96 4.06 12.29
N ASP A 98 -12.64 3.19 13.02
CA ASP A 98 -12.09 1.93 13.50
C ASP A 98 -12.49 0.79 12.55
N PHE A 99 -11.52 -0.02 12.17
CA PHE A 99 -11.68 -1.18 11.32
C PHE A 99 -11.31 -2.45 12.09
N GLU A 100 -12.21 -3.43 12.04
CA GLU A 100 -12.00 -4.74 12.66
C GLU A 100 -10.84 -5.48 11.98
N PRO A 101 -9.95 -6.16 12.73
CA PRO A 101 -8.80 -6.87 12.17
C PRO A 101 -9.17 -7.92 11.12
N GLU A 102 -10.33 -8.56 11.24
CA GLU A 102 -10.79 -9.61 10.33
C GLU A 102 -11.21 -9.07 8.95
N ASN A 103 -11.44 -7.76 8.86
CA ASN A 103 -11.85 -7.09 7.62
C ASN A 103 -10.68 -6.48 6.85
N VAL A 104 -9.52 -6.33 7.48
CA VAL A 104 -8.35 -5.69 6.88
C VAL A 104 -7.26 -6.71 6.59
N TYR A 105 -6.93 -6.86 5.32
CA TYR A 105 -5.73 -7.57 4.90
C TYR A 105 -4.54 -6.61 4.89
N HIS A 106 -3.56 -6.87 5.76
CA HIS A 106 -2.32 -6.09 5.84
C HIS A 106 -1.18 -6.80 5.09
N PHE A 107 -0.78 -6.20 3.97
CA PHE A 107 0.42 -6.58 3.23
C PHE A 107 1.59 -5.78 3.78
N LYS A 108 2.57 -6.47 4.36
CA LYS A 108 3.77 -5.85 4.89
C LYS A 108 5.05 -6.44 4.31
N THR A 109 6.02 -5.58 4.07
CA THR A 109 7.40 -6.00 3.82
C THR A 109 8.02 -6.54 5.11
N PHE A 110 9.09 -7.32 4.96
CA PHE A 110 9.88 -7.73 6.11
C PHE A 110 10.51 -6.49 6.77
N ASN A 111 10.30 -6.35 8.08
CA ASN A 111 10.92 -5.30 8.89
C ASN A 111 11.87 -5.95 9.91
N PRO A 112 13.19 -5.71 9.82
CA PRO A 112 14.15 -6.22 10.79
C PRO A 112 14.15 -5.45 12.12
N ASP A 113 13.44 -4.31 12.21
CA ASP A 113 13.30 -3.55 13.45
C ASP A 113 12.21 -4.15 14.35
N TYR A 114 12.64 -4.80 15.42
CA TYR A 114 11.79 -5.36 16.47
C TYR A 114 11.62 -4.43 17.67
N GLY A 115 11.91 -3.13 17.53
CA GLY A 115 11.55 -2.11 18.50
C GLY A 115 10.05 -2.13 18.84
N VAL A 116 9.67 -1.40 19.90
CA VAL A 116 8.30 -1.42 20.44
C VAL A 116 7.28 -1.06 19.35
N GLY A 117 6.54 -2.07 18.87
CA GLY A 117 5.49 -1.94 17.86
C GLY A 117 5.95 -1.83 16.40
N GLN A 118 7.25 -1.66 16.10
CA GLN A 118 7.75 -1.45 14.73
C GLN A 118 7.63 -2.71 13.86
N TRP A 119 7.80 -3.88 14.44
CA TRP A 119 7.62 -5.18 13.78
C TRP A 119 6.20 -5.41 13.23
N MET A 120 5.21 -4.65 13.72
CA MET A 120 3.84 -4.69 13.21
C MET A 120 3.75 -4.04 11.83
N TYR A 121 4.60 -3.05 11.54
CA TYR A 121 4.70 -2.37 10.26
C TYR A 121 5.79 -3.00 9.39
N GLY A 122 5.60 -2.94 8.08
CA GLY A 122 6.65 -3.22 7.12
C GLY A 122 7.65 -2.06 7.02
N ALA A 123 8.89 -2.41 6.69
CA ALA A 123 9.93 -1.42 6.43
C ALA A 123 9.78 -0.89 5.00
N ALA A 124 9.72 0.44 4.86
CA ALA A 124 9.88 1.07 3.56
C ALA A 124 11.27 0.70 2.98
N PRO A 125 11.40 0.51 1.66
CA PRO A 125 12.70 0.29 1.05
C PRO A 125 13.65 1.42 1.41
N SER A 126 14.87 1.09 1.83
CA SER A 126 15.89 2.06 2.27
C SER A 126 16.52 2.81 1.09
N LEU A 127 15.70 3.53 0.34
CA LEU A 127 16.10 4.32 -0.84
C LEU A 127 16.58 5.74 -0.47
N SER A 128 16.32 6.21 0.76
CA SER A 128 16.54 7.63 1.14
C SER A 128 17.96 8.13 0.87
N ASN A 129 18.98 7.34 1.19
CA ASN A 129 20.37 7.72 0.97
C ASN A 129 20.76 7.77 -0.51
N VAL A 130 20.23 6.82 -1.30
CA VAL A 130 20.49 6.77 -2.75
C VAL A 130 19.75 7.89 -3.47
N LEU A 131 18.48 8.12 -3.13
CA LEU A 131 17.67 9.21 -3.67
C LEU A 131 18.27 10.58 -3.35
N THR A 132 18.70 10.80 -2.10
CA THR A 132 19.34 12.06 -1.70
C THR A 132 20.63 12.29 -2.47
N LYS A 133 21.47 11.26 -2.64
CA LYS A 133 22.70 11.37 -3.43
C LYS A 133 22.41 11.66 -4.90
N SER A 134 21.40 10.99 -5.47
CA SER A 134 20.99 11.21 -6.85
C SER A 134 20.49 12.63 -7.06
N ASN A 135 19.59 13.12 -6.20
CA ASN A 135 19.08 14.49 -6.25
C ASN A 135 20.21 15.52 -6.14
N LYS A 136 21.13 15.35 -5.19
CA LYS A 136 22.31 16.22 -5.05
C LYS A 136 23.22 16.19 -6.27
N SER A 137 23.36 15.03 -6.93
CA SER A 137 24.15 14.91 -8.15
C SER A 137 23.52 15.69 -9.32
N TYR A 138 22.20 15.62 -9.48
CA TYR A 138 21.49 16.40 -10.50
C TYR A 138 21.57 17.90 -10.21
N GLU A 139 21.37 18.30 -8.96
CA GLU A 139 21.50 19.70 -8.53
C GLU A 139 22.92 20.24 -8.78
N ALA A 140 23.95 19.44 -8.48
CA ALA A 140 25.33 19.79 -8.76
C ALA A 140 25.59 19.94 -10.27
N ALA A 141 25.05 19.03 -11.10
CA ALA A 141 25.17 19.12 -12.55
C ALA A 141 24.49 20.38 -13.12
N VAL A 142 23.29 20.70 -12.67
CA VAL A 142 22.57 21.93 -13.05
C VAL A 142 23.34 23.17 -12.62
N SER A 143 23.90 23.17 -11.41
CA SER A 143 24.72 24.27 -10.89
C SER A 143 26.00 24.45 -11.69
N LEU A 144 26.66 23.36 -12.09
CA LEU A 144 27.84 23.41 -12.95
C LEU A 144 27.49 24.00 -14.32
N ILE A 145 26.43 23.54 -14.97
CA ILE A 145 26.01 24.07 -16.28
C ILE A 145 25.65 25.56 -16.18
N SER A 146 24.89 25.95 -15.16
CA SER A 146 24.44 27.33 -14.97
C SER A 146 25.60 28.29 -14.72
N ASN A 147 26.61 27.86 -13.95
CA ASN A 147 27.75 28.71 -13.59
C ASN A 147 28.89 28.67 -14.62
N LEU A 148 29.11 27.54 -15.32
CA LEU A 148 30.13 27.43 -16.37
C LEU A 148 29.65 27.95 -17.73
N GLY A 149 28.34 27.91 -18.01
CA GLY A 149 27.76 28.49 -19.23
C GLY A 149 27.73 30.02 -19.25
N ALA A 150 27.76 30.65 -18.07
CA ALA A 150 27.80 32.11 -17.91
C ALA A 150 29.22 32.70 -17.86
N MET A 151 30.29 31.88 -17.86
CA MET A 151 31.66 32.37 -18.04
C MET A 151 31.91 32.69 -19.52
N GLY A 152 31.32 33.80 -19.98
CA GLY A 152 31.68 34.40 -21.25
C GLY A 152 33.16 34.76 -21.25
N LEU A 153 33.91 34.19 -22.20
CA LEU A 153 35.22 34.67 -22.63
C LEU A 153 35.07 36.14 -23.06
N LEU A 154 35.39 37.09 -22.18
CA LEU A 154 35.73 38.45 -22.59
C LEU A 154 37.16 38.44 -23.10
N SER A 155 37.36 37.92 -24.32
CA SER A 155 38.56 38.23 -25.11
C SER A 155 38.36 39.62 -25.72
N VAL A 156 38.77 40.64 -24.99
CA VAL A 156 38.95 41.99 -25.56
C VAL A 156 40.13 41.93 -26.53
N GLY A 157 39.81 41.96 -27.83
CA GLY A 157 40.76 42.20 -28.91
C GLY A 157 40.80 43.68 -29.29
#